data_AF-A0AAV6WJQ1-F1
#
_entry.id   AF-A0AAV6WJQ1-F1
#
_cell.length_a   1.000
_cell.length_b   1.000
_cell.length_c   1.000
_cell.angle_alpha   90.00
_cell.angle_beta   90.00
_cell.angle_gamma   90.00
#
_symmetry.space_group_name_H-M   'P 1'
#
loop_
_entity.id
_entity.type
_entity.pdbx_description
1 polymer ?
#
loop_
_entity_poly.entity_id
_entity_poly.type
_entity_poly.pdbx_seq_one_letter_code
_entity_poly.pdbx_strand_id
1 'polypeptide(L)'
;MMSDLEERERSAFVVDLTARAREEEERISRKLKEEIARIRALHNNKVSAATTPLKTDKSAKGKDSKDDGGNGLDKEKVLKVSWEKIGEDYLARRLRLIFEKFGVVEDVVIKSSKKKGSALFVMESKDAAVTLLVLLLQPASSEAIFSAERSVKCDGPNLSNLVGAGYQAFEESVLDKLKKATQRQK
;
A
#
# COMPACT_ATOMS: atom_id res chain seq x y z
N MET A 1 -5.49 60.58 -37.23
CA MET A 1 -6.92 60.37 -37.60
C MET A 1 -7.20 58.97 -38.15
N MET A 2 -6.21 58.14 -38.48
CA MET A 2 -6.45 56.77 -38.98
C MET A 2 -6.61 55.72 -37.87
N SER A 3 -6.04 55.97 -36.68
CA SER A 3 -6.08 55.04 -35.54
C SER A 3 -7.47 54.85 -34.92
N ASP A 4 -8.29 55.91 -34.90
CA ASP A 4 -9.68 55.88 -34.39
C ASP A 4 -10.61 55.08 -35.32
N LEU A 5 -10.32 55.11 -36.62
CA LEU A 5 -11.04 54.33 -37.64
C LEU A 5 -10.77 52.83 -37.50
N GLU A 6 -9.52 52.48 -37.24
CA GLU A 6 -9.04 51.09 -37.10
C GLU A 6 -9.45 50.45 -35.76
N GLU A 7 -9.64 51.24 -34.70
CA GLU A 7 -10.24 50.77 -33.44
C GLU A 7 -11.75 50.53 -33.57
N ARG A 8 -12.44 51.32 -34.41
CA ARG A 8 -13.87 51.14 -34.68
C ARG A 8 -14.16 49.88 -35.49
N GLU A 9 -13.32 49.57 -36.49
CA GLU A 9 -13.43 48.31 -37.23
C GLU A 9 -13.16 47.10 -36.32
N ARG A 10 -12.10 47.12 -35.51
CA ARG A 10 -11.79 46.02 -34.58
C ARG A 10 -12.91 45.76 -33.57
N SER A 11 -13.52 46.80 -33.02
CA SER A 11 -14.60 46.67 -32.03
C SER A 11 -15.88 46.04 -32.61
N ALA A 12 -16.16 46.25 -33.90
CA ALA A 12 -17.31 45.66 -34.58
C ALA A 12 -17.18 44.13 -34.78
N PHE A 13 -15.96 43.64 -35.05
CA PHE A 13 -15.69 42.21 -35.25
C PHE A 13 -15.44 41.42 -33.94
N VAL A 14 -15.06 42.08 -32.84
CA VAL A 14 -14.86 41.43 -31.53
C VAL A 14 -16.16 40.86 -30.96
N VAL A 15 -17.30 41.51 -31.20
CA VAL A 15 -18.61 41.01 -30.77
C VAL A 15 -18.96 39.69 -31.47
N ASP A 16 -18.60 39.53 -32.74
CA ASP A 16 -18.86 38.31 -33.51
C ASP A 16 -17.91 37.16 -33.13
N LEU A 17 -16.62 37.46 -32.88
CA LEU A 17 -15.66 36.47 -32.40
C LEU A 17 -16.01 35.92 -31.00
N THR A 18 -16.44 36.80 -30.09
CA THR A 18 -16.85 36.38 -28.74
C THR A 18 -18.16 35.58 -28.75
N ALA A 19 -19.09 35.89 -29.66
CA ALA A 19 -20.31 35.11 -29.84
C ALA A 19 -20.00 33.70 -30.38
N ARG A 20 -19.12 33.57 -31.38
CA ARG A 20 -18.68 32.26 -31.89
C ARG A 20 -17.96 31.43 -30.85
N ALA A 21 -17.08 32.06 -30.05
CA ALA A 21 -16.38 31.37 -28.97
C ALA A 21 -17.35 30.79 -27.93
N ARG A 22 -18.41 31.51 -27.57
CA ARG A 22 -19.47 31.00 -26.68
C ARG A 22 -20.24 29.85 -27.30
N GLU A 23 -20.58 29.93 -28.58
CA GLU A 23 -21.27 28.84 -29.27
C GLU A 23 -20.43 27.56 -29.33
N GLU A 24 -19.12 27.68 -29.58
CA GLU A 24 -18.19 26.55 -29.54
C GLU A 24 -18.07 25.95 -28.15
N GLU A 25 -17.98 26.77 -27.10
CA GLU A 25 -17.99 26.31 -25.71
C GLU A 25 -19.28 25.56 -25.36
N GLU A 26 -20.44 26.03 -25.84
CA GLU A 26 -21.72 25.36 -25.65
C GLU A 26 -21.78 24.00 -26.38
N ARG A 27 -21.22 23.91 -27.59
CA ARG A 27 -21.13 22.64 -28.33
C ARG A 27 -20.24 21.64 -27.61
N ILE A 28 -19.10 22.08 -27.09
CA ILE A 28 -18.19 21.24 -26.30
C ILE A 28 -18.88 20.79 -25.01
N SER A 29 -19.53 21.73 -24.30
CA SER A 29 -20.25 21.45 -23.06
C SER A 29 -21.41 20.47 -23.26
N ARG A 30 -22.12 20.57 -24.39
CA ARG A 30 -23.20 19.65 -24.75
C ARG A 30 -22.66 18.23 -24.99
N LYS A 31 -21.60 18.10 -25.79
CA LYS A 31 -20.94 16.80 -26.04
C LYS A 31 -20.40 16.18 -24.75
N LEU A 32 -19.81 16.98 -23.87
CA LEU A 32 -19.30 16.51 -22.57
C LEU A 32 -20.43 16.01 -21.67
N LYS A 33 -21.53 16.76 -21.57
CA LYS A 33 -22.70 16.36 -20.77
C LYS A 33 -23.32 15.06 -21.30
N GLU A 34 -23.42 14.91 -22.61
CA GLU A 34 -23.93 13.70 -23.25
C GLU A 34 -23.06 12.48 -22.95
N GLU A 35 -21.72 12.61 -23.06
CA GLU A 35 -20.80 11.50 -22.77
C GLU A 35 -20.82 11.12 -21.28
N ILE A 36 -20.89 12.09 -20.37
CA ILE A 36 -21.07 11.84 -18.94
C ILE A 36 -22.37 11.08 -18.67
N ALA A 37 -23.47 11.49 -19.32
CA ALA A 37 -24.76 10.82 -19.18
C ALA A 37 -24.69 9.37 -19.70
N ARG A 38 -24.02 9.14 -20.84
CA ARG A 38 -23.80 7.81 -21.41
C ARG A 38 -23.03 6.88 -20.48
N ILE A 39 -21.90 7.34 -19.92
CA ILE A 39 -21.09 6.56 -18.98
C ILE A 39 -21.89 6.26 -17.71
N ARG A 40 -22.62 7.25 -17.17
CA ARG A 40 -23.47 7.06 -15.99
C ARG A 40 -24.59 6.04 -16.25
N ALA A 41 -25.23 6.09 -17.42
CA ALA A 41 -26.25 5.12 -17.79
C ALA A 41 -25.70 3.69 -17.91
N LEU A 42 -24.54 3.53 -18.55
CA LEU A 42 -23.84 2.23 -18.61
C LEU A 42 -23.47 1.71 -17.22
N HIS A 43 -23.03 2.60 -16.32
CA HIS A 43 -22.68 2.22 -14.95
C HIS A 43 -23.92 1.86 -14.12
N ASN A 44 -25.03 2.59 -14.26
CA ASN A 44 -26.28 2.27 -13.57
C ASN A 44 -26.88 0.93 -14.06
N ASN A 45 -26.85 0.67 -15.37
CA ASN A 45 -27.34 -0.61 -15.91
C ASN A 45 -26.42 -1.78 -15.53
N LYS A 46 -25.10 -1.56 -15.43
CA LYS A 46 -24.15 -2.58 -14.95
C LYS A 46 -24.33 -2.91 -13.46
N VAL A 47 -24.73 -1.94 -12.63
CA VAL A 47 -25.07 -2.17 -11.21
C VAL A 47 -26.46 -2.82 -11.06
N SER A 48 -27.41 -2.50 -11.95
CA SER A 48 -28.74 -3.12 -11.96
C SER A 48 -28.74 -4.57 -12.44
N ALA A 49 -27.76 -5.00 -13.25
CA ALA A 49 -27.60 -6.41 -13.65
C ALA A 49 -26.91 -7.28 -12.58
N ALA A 50 -26.37 -6.67 -11.52
CA ALA A 50 -25.62 -7.35 -10.45
C ALA A 50 -26.31 -7.30 -9.07
N THR A 51 -27.62 -7.08 -9.01
CA THR A 51 -28.35 -7.02 -7.74
C THR A 51 -29.59 -7.92 -7.73
N THR A 52 -29.38 -9.18 -7.35
CA THR A 52 -30.38 -9.91 -6.56
C THR A 52 -30.38 -9.31 -5.14
N PRO A 53 -31.51 -8.86 -4.59
CA PRO A 53 -31.56 -8.31 -3.24
C PRO A 53 -31.83 -9.44 -2.25
N LEU A 54 -30.82 -9.88 -1.50
CA LEU A 54 -31.06 -10.67 -0.29
C LEU A 54 -31.00 -9.76 0.93
N LYS A 55 -32.19 -9.47 1.47
CA LYS A 55 -32.36 -8.90 2.80
C LYS A 55 -32.05 -9.99 3.83
N THR A 56 -31.10 -9.74 4.74
CA THR A 56 -31.16 -10.22 6.13
C THR A 56 -30.33 -9.32 7.04
N ASP A 57 -30.90 -9.10 8.21
CA ASP A 57 -30.61 -8.10 9.22
C ASP A 57 -29.32 -8.29 10.05
N LYS A 58 -28.87 -7.16 10.62
CA LYS A 58 -28.11 -6.96 11.87
C LYS A 58 -26.67 -7.51 11.97
N SER A 59 -25.70 -6.58 12.01
CA SER A 59 -24.99 -6.18 13.25
C SER A 59 -23.61 -5.61 12.96
N ALA A 60 -23.32 -4.47 13.60
CA ALA A 60 -22.00 -3.98 14.04
C ALA A 60 -20.82 -3.84 13.05
N LYS A 61 -20.39 -2.57 12.94
CA LYS A 61 -18.98 -2.12 13.04
C LYS A 61 -18.05 -2.42 11.86
N GLY A 62 -17.60 -1.34 11.23
CA GLY A 62 -16.43 -1.37 10.36
C GLY A 62 -16.48 -0.34 9.26
N LYS A 63 -16.24 0.92 9.63
CA LYS A 63 -15.80 1.93 8.67
C LYS A 63 -14.46 1.45 8.11
N ASP A 64 -14.45 1.00 6.86
CA ASP A 64 -13.40 1.24 5.86
C ASP A 64 -13.48 0.21 4.75
N SER A 65 -13.73 0.71 3.54
CA SER A 65 -13.22 0.24 2.24
C SER A 65 -14.15 0.77 1.18
N LYS A 66 -13.92 2.03 0.81
CA LYS A 66 -14.36 2.54 -0.48
C LYS A 66 -13.45 1.85 -1.49
N ASP A 67 -13.85 0.66 -1.95
CA ASP A 67 -13.10 -0.11 -2.93
C ASP A 67 -13.01 0.75 -4.19
N ASP A 68 -11.78 1.20 -4.42
CA ASP A 68 -11.33 2.07 -5.49
C ASP A 68 -11.53 1.35 -6.83
N GLY A 69 -11.91 2.13 -7.83
CA GLY A 69 -12.37 1.62 -9.13
C GLY A 69 -11.40 0.59 -9.70
N GLY A 70 -11.92 -0.64 -9.87
CA GLY A 70 -11.17 -1.80 -10.33
C GLY A 70 -10.49 -1.56 -11.68
N ASN A 71 -9.21 -1.20 -11.62
CA ASN A 71 -8.29 -1.41 -12.72
C ASN A 71 -7.96 -2.91 -12.74
N GLY A 72 -8.06 -3.53 -13.91
CA GLY A 72 -7.90 -4.98 -14.14
C GLY A 72 -6.49 -5.52 -13.92
N LEU A 73 -5.89 -5.19 -12.78
CA LEU A 73 -4.60 -5.70 -12.34
C LEU A 73 -4.85 -6.95 -11.49
N ASP A 74 -4.10 -8.02 -11.78
CA ASP A 74 -4.13 -9.27 -11.02
C ASP A 74 -3.80 -8.97 -9.55
N LYS A 75 -4.83 -8.82 -8.70
CA LYS A 75 -4.68 -8.42 -7.29
C LYS A 75 -3.77 -9.37 -6.50
N GLU A 76 -3.69 -10.62 -6.94
CA GLU A 76 -2.82 -11.68 -6.43
C GLU A 76 -1.33 -11.46 -6.69
N LYS A 77 -0.97 -10.59 -7.65
CA LYS A 77 0.42 -10.17 -7.93
C LYS A 77 0.76 -8.83 -7.30
N VAL A 78 -0.22 -8.15 -6.69
CA VAL A 78 -0.05 -6.78 -6.16
C VAL A 78 0.20 -6.82 -4.66
N LEU A 79 1.32 -6.25 -4.23
CA LEU A 79 1.66 -6.07 -2.83
C LEU A 79 1.49 -4.62 -2.41
N LYS A 80 0.69 -4.41 -1.37
CA LYS A 80 0.58 -3.12 -0.69
C LYS A 80 1.51 -3.11 0.51
N VAL A 81 2.51 -2.24 0.47
CA VAL A 81 3.50 -2.06 1.54
C VAL A 81 3.30 -0.69 2.13
N SER A 82 3.24 -0.60 3.46
CA SER A 82 3.19 0.69 4.15
C SER A 82 4.30 0.78 5.19
N TRP A 83 4.93 1.94 5.29
CA TRP A 83 5.94 2.25 6.29
C TRP A 83 5.62 3.57 6.99
N GLU A 84 6.12 3.70 8.21
CA GLU A 84 6.06 4.97 8.93
C GLU A 84 7.15 5.91 8.40
N LYS A 85 6.79 7.18 8.21
CA LYS A 85 7.73 8.18 7.70
C LYS A 85 8.52 8.78 8.87
N ILE A 86 9.66 8.17 9.19
CA ILE A 86 10.60 8.66 10.20
C ILE A 86 11.81 9.23 9.46
N GLY A 87 11.72 10.51 9.05
CA GLY A 87 12.79 11.20 8.34
C GLY A 87 12.70 11.08 6.80
N GLU A 88 13.78 10.59 6.18
CA GLU A 88 13.92 10.49 4.73
C GLU A 88 13.01 9.40 4.14
N ASP A 89 12.35 9.70 3.01
CA ASP A 89 11.43 8.77 2.36
C ASP A 89 12.16 7.67 1.59
N TYR A 90 11.52 6.51 1.48
CA TYR A 90 11.96 5.50 0.53
C TYR A 90 11.68 5.93 -0.92
N LEU A 91 12.73 6.00 -1.73
CA LEU A 91 12.63 6.20 -3.17
C LEU A 91 12.24 4.89 -3.87
N ALA A 92 11.57 4.99 -5.02
CA ALA A 92 11.16 3.83 -5.82
C ALA A 92 12.32 2.89 -6.16
N ARG A 93 13.51 3.45 -6.41
CA ARG A 93 14.73 2.66 -6.67
C ARG A 93 15.16 1.83 -5.46
N ARG A 94 15.13 2.41 -4.26
CA ARG A 94 15.49 1.72 -3.01
C ARG A 94 14.51 0.60 -2.70
N LEU A 95 13.21 0.90 -2.84
CA LEU A 95 12.16 -0.08 -2.68
C LEU A 95 12.32 -1.22 -3.67
N ARG A 96 12.48 -0.93 -4.97
CA ARG A 96 12.70 -1.94 -5.99
C ARG A 96 13.88 -2.86 -5.63
N LEU A 97 15.03 -2.31 -5.22
CA LEU A 97 16.20 -3.09 -4.82
C LEU A 97 15.93 -4.05 -3.65
N ILE A 98 15.10 -3.65 -2.68
CA ILE A 98 14.73 -4.50 -1.54
C ILE A 98 13.84 -5.65 -2.03
N PHE A 99 12.83 -5.33 -2.84
CA PHE A 99 11.84 -6.30 -3.30
C PHE A 99 12.36 -7.24 -4.41
N GLU A 100 13.36 -6.79 -5.17
CA GLU A 100 14.06 -7.58 -6.20
C GLU A 100 14.72 -8.84 -5.62
N LYS A 101 15.10 -8.83 -4.34
CA LYS A 101 15.63 -10.02 -3.64
C LYS A 101 14.63 -11.17 -3.54
N PHE A 102 13.35 -10.85 -3.62
CA PHE A 102 12.25 -11.81 -3.44
C PHE A 102 11.57 -12.16 -4.77
N GLY A 103 11.81 -11.37 -5.82
CA GLY A 103 11.33 -11.63 -7.17
C GLY A 103 11.41 -10.40 -8.05
N VAL A 104 11.23 -10.60 -9.35
CA VAL A 104 11.22 -9.51 -10.33
C VAL A 104 10.01 -8.61 -10.09
N VAL A 105 10.28 -7.31 -9.93
CA VAL A 105 9.28 -6.26 -9.73
C VAL A 105 9.02 -5.56 -11.05
N GLU A 106 7.80 -5.69 -11.58
CA GLU A 106 7.39 -5.05 -12.83
C GLU A 106 7.20 -3.54 -12.62
N ASP A 107 6.38 -3.18 -11.64
CA ASP A 107 6.00 -1.79 -11.40
C ASP A 107 5.95 -1.44 -9.90
N VAL A 108 6.27 -0.17 -9.60
CA VAL A 108 6.30 0.39 -8.25
C VAL A 108 5.60 1.74 -8.24
N VAL A 109 4.43 1.80 -7.63
CA VAL A 109 3.65 3.04 -7.47
C VAL A 109 3.72 3.49 -6.01
N ILE A 110 4.43 4.60 -5.76
CA ILE A 110 4.51 5.19 -4.41
C ILE A 110 3.38 6.19 -4.20
N LYS A 111 2.66 5.99 -3.09
CA LYS A 111 1.68 6.90 -2.52
C LYS A 111 2.17 7.34 -1.13
N SER A 112 2.85 8.47 -1.05
CA SER A 112 3.29 9.02 0.24
C SER A 112 2.21 9.93 0.85
N SER A 113 2.08 9.87 2.17
CA SER A 113 1.22 10.76 2.96
C SER A 113 2.07 11.47 4.03
N LYS A 114 1.51 12.47 4.73
CA LYS A 114 2.25 13.28 5.71
C LYS A 114 2.93 12.46 6.82
N LYS A 115 2.33 11.34 7.25
CA LYS A 115 2.82 10.51 8.38
C LYS A 115 3.25 9.10 7.98
N LYS A 116 2.80 8.60 6.82
CA LYS A 116 3.04 7.23 6.38
C LYS A 116 3.35 7.21 4.89
N GLY A 117 4.33 6.42 4.50
CA GLY A 117 4.52 6.04 3.11
C GLY A 117 3.73 4.78 2.80
N SER A 118 3.19 4.70 1.59
CA SER A 118 2.66 3.46 1.06
C SER A 118 3.14 3.27 -0.37
N ALA A 119 3.34 2.02 -0.78
CA ALA A 119 3.64 1.67 -2.16
C ALA A 119 2.81 0.45 -2.57
N LEU A 120 2.48 0.41 -3.85
CA LEU A 120 1.93 -0.75 -4.53
C LEU A 120 3.03 -1.31 -5.42
N PHE A 121 3.38 -2.57 -5.22
CA PHE A 121 4.31 -3.32 -6.06
C PHE A 121 3.51 -4.29 -6.92
N VAL A 122 3.81 -4.33 -8.20
CA VAL A 122 3.34 -5.37 -9.10
C VAL A 122 4.48 -6.36 -9.29
N MET A 123 4.31 -7.57 -8.77
CA MET A 123 5.28 -8.66 -8.95
C MET A 123 4.99 -9.40 -10.27
N GLU A 124 6.03 -9.92 -10.93
CA GLU A 124 5.86 -10.74 -12.14
C GLU A 124 5.12 -12.05 -11.82
N SER A 125 5.53 -12.69 -10.72
CA SER A 125 4.99 -13.96 -10.23
C SER A 125 4.10 -13.78 -9.00
N LYS A 126 2.99 -14.54 -8.98
CA LYS A 126 2.10 -14.66 -7.82
C LYS A 126 2.85 -15.25 -6.61
N ASP A 127 3.73 -16.21 -6.85
CA ASP A 127 4.49 -16.88 -5.79
C ASP A 127 5.48 -15.92 -5.10
N ALA A 128 6.08 -15.00 -5.86
CA ALA A 128 6.94 -13.95 -5.30
C ALA A 128 6.14 -12.99 -4.40
N ALA A 129 4.89 -12.68 -4.76
CA ALA A 129 4.02 -11.88 -3.91
C ALA A 129 3.61 -12.62 -2.62
N VAL A 130 3.27 -13.92 -2.73
CA VAL A 130 2.87 -14.74 -1.58
C VAL A 130 4.03 -14.98 -0.63
N THR A 131 5.21 -15.33 -1.12
CA THR A 131 6.41 -15.57 -0.30
C THR A 131 6.81 -14.34 0.53
N LEU A 132 6.70 -13.14 -0.04
CA LEU A 132 6.89 -11.87 0.68
C LEU A 132 5.88 -11.68 1.82
N LEU A 133 4.61 -11.96 1.56
CA LEU A 133 3.56 -11.84 2.57
C LEU A 133 3.73 -12.90 3.67
N VAL A 134 4.07 -14.13 3.31
CA VAL A 134 4.25 -15.26 4.24
C VAL A 134 5.48 -15.07 5.12
N LEU A 135 6.59 -14.56 4.58
CA LEU A 135 7.79 -14.25 5.37
C LEU A 135 7.51 -13.15 6.41
N LEU A 136 6.75 -12.12 6.04
CA LEU A 136 6.36 -11.04 6.94
C LEU A 136 5.30 -11.44 7.98
N LEU A 137 4.57 -12.54 7.74
CA LEU A 137 3.55 -13.08 8.64
C LEU A 137 4.10 -14.16 9.58
N GLN A 138 5.42 -14.36 9.64
CA GLN A 138 6.00 -15.08 10.75
C GLN A 138 5.90 -14.19 12.00
N PRO A 139 5.15 -14.58 13.05
CA PRO A 139 5.23 -13.90 14.33
C PRO A 139 6.71 -13.91 14.75
N ALA A 140 7.16 -12.80 15.35
CA ALA A 140 8.52 -12.60 15.83
C ALA A 140 8.90 -13.61 16.94
N SER A 141 9.05 -14.88 16.56
CA SER A 141 9.53 -15.99 17.38
C SER A 141 10.40 -16.88 16.51
N SER A 142 11.44 -16.29 15.93
CA SER A 142 12.64 -17.01 15.52
C SER A 142 13.67 -15.97 15.11
N GLU A 143 14.64 -15.73 16.00
CA GLU A 143 15.89 -15.07 15.65
C GLU A 143 16.53 -15.79 14.46
N ALA A 144 16.36 -15.26 13.26
CA ALA A 144 17.26 -15.58 12.16
C ALA A 144 18.53 -14.72 12.36
N ILE A 145 19.36 -15.21 13.29
CA ILE A 145 20.75 -14.79 13.43
C ILE A 145 21.37 -14.90 12.03
N PHE A 146 21.88 -13.77 11.53
CA PHE A 146 22.79 -13.77 10.39
C PHE A 146 23.91 -14.77 10.69
N SER A 147 23.91 -15.90 9.98
CA SER A 147 24.97 -16.88 10.05
C SER A 147 26.22 -16.30 9.37
N ALA A 148 26.94 -15.46 10.09
CA ALA A 148 28.32 -15.11 9.79
C ALA A 148 29.23 -16.19 10.39
N GLU A 149 29.84 -16.93 9.47
CA GLU A 149 31.05 -17.76 9.57
C GLU A 149 31.65 -18.03 10.97
N ARG A 150 31.49 -19.29 11.38
CA ARG A 150 32.45 -20.19 12.07
C ARG A 150 33.57 -19.57 12.93
N SER A 151 33.50 -19.94 14.22
CA SER A 151 34.58 -20.18 15.19
C SER A 151 35.50 -19.03 15.61
N VAL A 152 35.19 -18.42 16.76
CA VAL A 152 36.22 -18.07 17.75
C VAL A 152 35.65 -18.32 19.15
N LYS A 153 36.24 -19.29 19.84
CA LYS A 153 36.11 -19.44 21.29
C LYS A 153 36.89 -18.27 21.90
N CYS A 154 36.20 -17.23 22.36
CA CYS A 154 36.82 -16.14 23.10
C CYS A 154 36.16 -16.02 24.46
N ASP A 155 37.00 -16.26 25.47
CA ASP A 155 36.73 -16.16 26.88
C ASP A 155 36.57 -14.68 27.29
N GLY A 156 35.46 -14.38 27.99
CA GLY A 156 35.20 -13.12 28.73
C GLY A 156 34.15 -12.15 28.16
N PRO A 157 33.65 -11.16 28.93
CA PRO A 157 33.39 -11.10 30.37
C PRO A 157 31.88 -11.30 30.68
N ASN A 158 31.56 -11.79 31.88
CA ASN A 158 30.19 -12.06 32.36
C ASN A 158 29.22 -10.86 32.19
N LEU A 159 28.33 -10.94 31.21
CA LEU A 159 27.21 -10.00 31.01
C LEU A 159 26.04 -10.27 31.99
N SER A 160 26.36 -10.53 33.26
CA SER A 160 25.39 -10.86 34.33
C SER A 160 24.47 -9.71 34.73
N ASN A 161 24.66 -8.51 34.17
CA ASN A 161 23.93 -7.30 34.55
C ASN A 161 22.73 -6.96 33.65
N LEU A 162 22.40 -7.80 32.67
CA LEU A 162 21.12 -7.67 31.96
C LEU A 162 20.05 -8.37 32.79
N VAL A 163 19.10 -7.60 33.35
CA VAL A 163 18.00 -8.12 34.17
C VAL A 163 17.30 -9.26 33.42
N GLY A 164 17.49 -10.49 33.91
CA GLY A 164 16.98 -11.74 33.31
C GLY A 164 18.04 -12.67 32.70
N ALA A 165 19.21 -12.17 32.27
CA ALA A 165 20.24 -12.99 31.61
C ALA A 165 21.23 -13.68 32.57
N GLY A 166 21.27 -13.27 33.84
CA GLY A 166 22.19 -13.84 34.84
C GLY A 166 21.66 -15.06 35.61
N TYR A 167 20.41 -15.48 35.39
CA TYR A 167 19.74 -16.49 36.22
C TYR A 167 19.70 -17.90 35.60
N GLN A 168 20.29 -18.11 34.42
CA GLN A 168 20.27 -19.40 33.71
C GLN A 168 20.67 -20.59 34.59
N ALA A 169 21.80 -20.49 35.32
CA ALA A 169 22.28 -21.56 36.19
C ALA A 169 21.37 -21.81 37.41
N PHE A 170 20.70 -20.76 37.91
CA PHE A 170 19.73 -20.89 39.00
C PHE A 170 18.45 -21.59 38.52
N GLU A 171 17.95 -21.21 37.34
CA GLU A 171 16.77 -21.85 36.73
C GLU A 171 17.02 -23.33 36.43
N GLU A 172 18.19 -23.67 35.90
CA GLU A 172 18.59 -25.07 35.70
C GLU A 172 18.68 -25.84 37.02
N SER A 173 19.19 -25.22 38.09
CA SER A 173 19.22 -25.81 39.43
C SER A 173 17.80 -26.06 40.00
N VAL A 174 16.86 -25.15 39.76
CA VAL A 174 15.46 -25.31 40.18
C VAL A 174 14.79 -26.47 39.44
N LEU A 175 15.01 -26.58 38.11
CA LEU A 175 14.46 -27.67 37.30
C LEU A 175 15.02 -29.05 37.71
N ASP A 176 16.32 -29.15 38.00
CA ASP A 176 16.91 -30.40 38.47
C ASP A 176 16.35 -30.83 39.84
N LYS A 177 16.17 -29.87 40.76
CA LYS A 177 15.54 -30.13 42.07
C LYS A 177 14.10 -30.64 41.90
N LEU A 178 13.32 -30.05 41.00
CA LEU A 178 11.95 -30.48 40.73
C LEU A 178 11.90 -31.92 40.19
N LYS A 179 12.77 -32.24 39.23
CA LYS A 179 12.89 -33.60 38.66
C LYS A 179 13.26 -34.62 39.74
N LYS A 180 14.26 -34.32 40.58
CA LYS A 180 14.66 -35.19 41.70
C LYS A 180 13.55 -35.35 42.74
N ALA A 181 12.79 -34.31 43.04
CA ALA A 181 11.67 -34.40 43.96
C ALA A 181 10.57 -35.33 43.40
N THR A 182 10.24 -35.23 42.11
CA THR A 182 9.25 -36.12 41.48
C THR A 182 9.70 -37.59 41.41
N GLN A 183 10.99 -37.84 41.20
CA GLN A 183 11.54 -39.21 41.24
C GLN A 183 11.50 -39.82 42.64
N ARG A 184 11.57 -39.01 43.70
CA ARG A 184 11.46 -39.47 45.10
C ARG A 184 10.02 -39.68 45.57
N GLN A 185 9.03 -39.23 44.80
CA GLN A 185 7.60 -39.44 45.06
C GLN A 185 7.03 -40.66 44.33
N LYS A 186 7.86 -41.40 43.58
CA LYS A 186 7.58 -42.75 43.09
C LYS A 186 8.28 -43.78 43.96
#